data_AF-A0A2V1E4F9-F1
#
_entry.id   AF-A0A2V1E4F9-F1
#
_cell.length_a   1.000
_cell.length_b   1.000
_cell.length_c   1.000
_cell.angle_alpha   90.00
_cell.angle_beta   90.00
_cell.angle_gamma   90.00
#
_symmetry.space_group_name_H-M   'P 1'
#
loop_
_entity.id
_entity.type
_entity.pdbx_description
1 polymer ?
#
loop_
_entity_poly.entity_id
_entity_poly.type
_entity_poly.pdbx_seq_one_letter_code
_entity_poly.pdbx_strand_id
1 'polypeptide(L)'
;MSAETNIAAASLVVALTALLIAGGQLLQAIFGNVPGYRRCAESVIGPWSKLRHRSWRWVEFRYEVEFEAPHFVILPPRIPNIDDHTYDLADQFQDVTGKNENHLRALKDSVAPNNRPTRGRYQAGMGDAEKHDEHYRQDEVLNLAKIVNRNETRVSWLQLLEAVHRTYSAYRPYQSKHSRVGVRSEATTAAVSIRKWSWDFMPVDLLKPLATSTLNNMILFALRLGMQWRRLDLENGIFLADGNGYNLTSLEIRGLGIVFTFKATGAHEEPQLLAPSKAVDKAMFGIISGCKELVRRDFHFVDPWRNLDHHSVFENMGIGDLDLRNKLVAGKWIEQHSDAIILLSSFMPMSGCSLLFTCLPEIRSGAPITPIHYWEGRLSLVESLRDRVEQLDQIDTKHHRSYTALKLVLERFEKLQQPRWWNDFLDVWPESVIEGSSEQKKLELVEECTAIFKWTTDYFHGQLHSSNETGDDATKSYTVPVPDWTESHRGNTRYVQLVAAHCIMVYSAVDHSIANFEQLREESLADERRRRRFDETMLSNRNYEQTCSQFQYHIARRYVACVKDGPDNVVGYLQERGVKWDVEDIEAAWWVMMLRGVTWDMSCVGDPAFRNKRHQWTPELVPSFFYDLQTPVWIT
;
A
#
# COMPACT_ATOMS: atom_id res chain seq x y z
N MET A 1 -92.09 -17.98 17.95
CA MET A 1 -90.64 -18.21 17.73
C MET A 1 -89.99 -18.20 19.11
N SER A 2 -89.46 -19.35 19.54
CA SER A 2 -89.11 -19.64 20.93
C SER A 2 -87.89 -18.84 21.41
N ALA A 3 -87.85 -18.48 22.68
CA ALA A 3 -86.72 -17.76 23.30
C ALA A 3 -85.36 -18.43 23.01
N GLU A 4 -85.36 -19.76 22.87
CA GLU A 4 -84.20 -20.57 22.46
C GLU A 4 -83.64 -20.17 21.09
N THR A 5 -84.49 -19.89 20.10
CA THR A 5 -84.04 -19.44 18.77
C THR A 5 -83.39 -18.05 18.81
N ASN A 6 -83.89 -17.16 19.68
CA ASN A 6 -83.30 -15.83 19.87
C ASN A 6 -81.95 -15.92 20.59
N ILE A 7 -81.83 -16.80 21.59
CA ILE A 7 -80.57 -17.04 22.31
C ILE A 7 -79.54 -17.67 21.35
N ALA A 8 -79.92 -18.68 20.58
CA ALA A 8 -79.04 -19.32 19.61
C ALA A 8 -78.56 -18.34 18.53
N ALA A 9 -79.46 -17.50 18.01
CA ALA A 9 -79.09 -16.45 17.05
C ALA A 9 -78.13 -15.42 17.66
N ALA A 10 -78.37 -14.98 18.90
CA ALA A 10 -77.47 -14.07 19.61
C ALA A 10 -76.09 -14.69 19.86
N SER A 11 -76.03 -15.94 20.30
CA SER A 11 -74.78 -16.68 20.50
C SER A 11 -73.99 -16.85 19.20
N LEU A 12 -74.68 -17.09 18.07
CA LEU A 12 -74.03 -17.20 16.76
C LEU A 12 -73.39 -15.86 16.33
N VAL A 13 -74.09 -14.74 16.54
CA VAL A 13 -73.56 -13.40 16.23
C VAL A 13 -72.34 -13.07 17.08
N VAL A 14 -72.40 -13.40 18.39
CA VAL A 14 -71.27 -13.21 19.31
C VAL A 14 -70.08 -14.09 18.90
N ALA A 15 -70.31 -15.36 18.58
CA ALA A 15 -69.26 -16.28 18.12
C ALA A 15 -68.63 -15.85 16.79
N LEU A 16 -69.44 -15.39 15.83
CA LEU A 16 -68.95 -14.88 14.54
C LEU A 16 -68.10 -13.62 14.74
N THR A 17 -68.55 -12.71 15.61
CA THR A 17 -67.83 -11.47 15.92
C THR A 17 -66.51 -11.78 16.64
N ALA A 18 -66.53 -12.70 17.60
CA ALA A 18 -65.33 -13.19 18.27
C ALA A 18 -64.34 -13.83 17.28
N LEU A 19 -64.84 -14.62 16.33
CA LEU A 19 -64.01 -15.23 15.28
C LEU A 19 -63.39 -14.19 14.35
N LEU A 20 -64.14 -13.15 13.96
CA LEU A 20 -63.63 -12.05 13.14
C LEU A 20 -62.56 -11.25 13.87
N ILE A 21 -62.75 -10.97 15.17
CA ILE A 21 -61.76 -10.28 16.00
C ILE A 21 -60.51 -11.14 16.15
N ALA A 22 -60.66 -12.43 16.49
CA ALA A 22 -59.54 -13.35 16.65
C ALA A 22 -58.78 -13.54 15.33
N GLY A 23 -59.49 -13.66 14.20
CA GLY A 23 -58.91 -13.71 12.86
C GLY A 23 -58.16 -12.42 12.50
N GLY A 24 -58.73 -11.25 12.80
CA GLY A 24 -58.07 -9.96 12.63
C GLY A 24 -56.81 -9.81 13.48
N GLN A 25 -56.86 -10.24 14.74
CA GLN A 25 -55.70 -10.24 15.65
C GLN A 25 -54.60 -11.19 15.16
N LEU A 26 -54.95 -12.39 14.69
CA LEU A 26 -54.00 -13.35 14.13
C LEU A 26 -53.34 -12.79 12.86
N LEU A 27 -54.13 -12.21 11.95
CA LEU A 27 -53.60 -11.56 10.75
C LEU A 27 -52.68 -10.38 11.11
N GLN A 28 -53.08 -9.54 12.07
CA GLN A 28 -52.24 -8.44 12.55
C GLN A 28 -50.94 -8.94 13.19
N ALA A 29 -50.97 -10.06 13.92
CA ALA A 29 -49.78 -10.67 14.49
C ALA A 29 -48.84 -11.23 13.40
N ILE A 30 -49.38 -11.91 12.39
CA ILE A 30 -48.62 -12.49 11.28
C ILE A 30 -48.02 -11.42 10.36
N PHE A 31 -48.77 -10.36 10.05
CA PHE A 31 -48.33 -9.32 9.11
C PHE A 31 -47.62 -8.14 9.77
N GLY A 32 -47.90 -7.86 11.05
CA GLY A 32 -47.39 -6.71 11.79
C GLY A 32 -46.02 -6.92 12.42
N ASN A 33 -45.70 -8.15 12.85
CA ASN A 33 -44.46 -8.49 13.55
C ASN A 33 -43.39 -9.06 12.61
N VAL A 34 -42.94 -8.23 11.67
CA VAL A 34 -41.74 -8.57 10.90
C VAL A 34 -40.64 -7.55 11.23
N PRO A 35 -39.90 -7.72 12.34
CA PRO A 35 -38.94 -6.73 12.85
C PRO A 35 -37.91 -6.30 11.80
N GLY A 36 -37.45 -7.25 10.97
CA GLY A 36 -36.47 -7.00 9.93
C GLY A 36 -36.94 -6.07 8.82
N TYR A 37 -38.24 -6.03 8.53
CA TYR A 37 -38.72 -5.30 7.35
C TYR A 37 -38.56 -3.78 7.50
N ARG A 38 -38.75 -3.26 8.72
CA ARG A 38 -38.49 -1.84 9.04
C ARG A 38 -37.00 -1.54 9.16
N ARG A 39 -36.22 -2.50 9.64
CA ARG A 39 -34.76 -2.37 9.80
C ARG A 39 -34.01 -2.41 8.46
N CYS A 40 -34.62 -2.98 7.41
CA CYS A 40 -34.14 -2.92 6.02
C CYS A 40 -34.82 -1.80 5.20
N ALA A 41 -35.38 -0.76 5.84
CA ALA A 41 -36.05 0.35 5.14
C ALA A 41 -35.08 1.13 4.21
N GLU A 42 -35.62 1.87 3.23
CA GLU A 42 -34.82 2.74 2.36
C GLU A 42 -34.07 3.83 3.14
N SER A 43 -34.62 4.28 4.27
CA SER A 43 -33.93 5.19 5.20
C SER A 43 -32.68 4.57 5.84
N VAL A 44 -32.59 3.23 5.91
CA VAL A 44 -31.50 2.50 6.58
C VAL A 44 -30.48 2.00 5.57
N ILE A 45 -30.91 1.24 4.55
CA ILE A 45 -30.01 0.61 3.55
C ILE A 45 -30.08 1.27 2.16
N GLY A 46 -30.76 2.41 2.03
CA GLY A 46 -30.79 3.15 0.77
C GLY A 46 -31.36 2.33 -0.40
N PRO A 47 -30.77 2.42 -1.61
CA PRO A 47 -31.24 1.71 -2.80
C PRO A 47 -31.32 0.19 -2.66
N TRP A 48 -30.58 -0.41 -1.72
CA TRP A 48 -30.59 -1.85 -1.44
C TRP A 48 -31.91 -2.33 -0.82
N SER A 49 -32.75 -1.39 -0.36
CA SER A 49 -34.12 -1.69 0.09
C SER A 49 -35.00 -2.34 -0.99
N LYS A 50 -34.65 -2.19 -2.27
CA LYS A 50 -35.32 -2.84 -3.39
C LYS A 50 -34.98 -4.33 -3.51
N LEU A 51 -33.90 -4.77 -2.86
CA LEU A 51 -33.38 -6.13 -2.84
C LEU A 51 -33.80 -6.88 -1.56
N ARG A 52 -34.81 -6.37 -0.83
CA ARG A 52 -35.42 -7.07 0.30
C ARG A 52 -36.72 -7.71 -0.13
N HIS A 53 -36.99 -8.93 0.33
CA HIS A 53 -38.25 -9.62 0.08
C HIS A 53 -38.74 -10.37 1.31
N ARG A 54 -40.06 -10.56 1.38
CA ARG A 54 -40.69 -11.38 2.42
C ARG A 54 -40.89 -12.79 1.88
N SER A 55 -40.29 -13.77 2.53
CA SER A 55 -40.42 -15.18 2.18
C SER A 55 -41.38 -15.86 3.16
N TRP A 56 -42.37 -16.59 2.68
CA TRP A 56 -43.30 -17.32 3.55
C TRP A 56 -42.72 -18.69 3.90
N ARG A 57 -42.51 -18.95 5.20
CA ARG A 57 -42.03 -20.24 5.70
C ARG A 57 -43.22 -21.07 6.17
N TRP A 58 -43.64 -22.00 5.32
CA TRP A 58 -44.77 -22.89 5.59
C TRP A 58 -44.62 -23.73 6.86
N VAL A 59 -43.39 -24.14 7.19
CA VAL A 59 -43.09 -25.00 8.35
C VAL A 59 -43.31 -24.26 9.67
N GLU A 60 -43.00 -22.98 9.71
CA GLU A 60 -43.05 -22.14 10.92
C GLU A 60 -44.25 -21.19 10.92
N PHE A 61 -45.07 -21.23 9.87
CA PHE A 61 -46.24 -20.38 9.64
C PHE A 61 -45.97 -18.88 9.87
N ARG A 62 -44.80 -18.41 9.40
CA ARG A 62 -44.36 -17.01 9.55
C ARG A 62 -43.65 -16.48 8.31
N TYR A 63 -43.57 -15.16 8.21
CA TYR A 63 -42.74 -14.49 7.21
C TYR A 63 -41.31 -14.32 7.72
N GLU A 64 -40.36 -14.65 6.86
CA GLU A 64 -38.95 -14.32 7.01
C GLU A 64 -38.61 -13.11 6.13
N VAL A 65 -37.71 -12.25 6.61
CA VAL A 65 -37.16 -11.15 5.79
C VAL A 65 -35.82 -11.59 5.27
N GLU A 66 -35.75 -11.74 3.96
CA GLU A 66 -34.50 -11.90 3.26
C GLU A 66 -34.07 -10.53 2.71
N PHE A 67 -32.78 -10.23 2.81
CA PHE A 67 -32.17 -9.00 2.30
C PHE A 67 -30.82 -9.30 1.67
N GLU A 68 -30.38 -8.40 0.79
CA GLU A 68 -29.07 -8.48 0.17
C GLU A 68 -28.14 -7.41 0.76
N ALA A 69 -26.89 -7.78 1.00
CA ALA A 69 -25.85 -6.89 1.51
C ALA A 69 -24.50 -7.17 0.83
N PRO A 70 -23.60 -6.18 0.76
CA PRO A 70 -22.32 -6.35 0.11
C PRO A 70 -21.35 -7.22 0.93
N HIS A 71 -20.51 -7.95 0.22
CA HIS A 71 -19.28 -8.57 0.69
C HIS A 71 -18.10 -7.86 0.05
N PHE A 72 -17.33 -7.10 0.83
CA PHE A 72 -16.21 -6.33 0.33
C PHE A 72 -14.96 -7.21 0.18
N VAL A 73 -14.29 -7.09 -0.96
CA VAL A 73 -13.05 -7.81 -1.23
C VAL A 73 -12.11 -6.97 -2.08
N ILE A 74 -10.81 -7.14 -1.88
CA ILE A 74 -9.79 -6.64 -2.79
C ILE A 74 -9.32 -7.80 -3.66
N LEU A 75 -9.53 -7.68 -4.96
CA LEU A 75 -9.17 -8.72 -5.92
C LEU A 75 -7.81 -8.44 -6.53
N PRO A 76 -7.01 -9.49 -6.81
CA PRO A 76 -5.81 -9.35 -7.61
C PRO A 76 -6.14 -8.87 -9.03
N PRO A 77 -5.13 -8.37 -9.77
CA PRO A 77 -5.27 -8.00 -11.17
C PRO A 77 -5.94 -9.10 -12.02
N ARG A 78 -6.93 -8.70 -12.82
CA ARG A 78 -7.58 -9.58 -13.80
C ARG A 78 -6.61 -9.76 -14.96
N ILE A 79 -6.02 -10.95 -15.10
CA ILE A 79 -5.17 -11.27 -16.27
C ILE A 79 -6.12 -11.68 -17.41
N PRO A 80 -6.23 -10.90 -18.50
CA PRO A 80 -6.93 -11.36 -19.69
C PRO A 80 -6.03 -12.41 -20.38
N ASN A 81 -6.54 -13.63 -20.59
CA ASN A 81 -5.88 -14.80 -21.22
C ASN A 81 -5.01 -15.71 -20.34
N ILE A 82 -5.54 -16.21 -19.23
CA ILE A 82 -5.07 -17.51 -18.71
C ILE A 82 -6.31 -18.38 -18.50
N ASP A 83 -6.39 -19.48 -19.26
CA ASP A 83 -7.38 -20.55 -19.17
C ASP A 83 -7.19 -21.40 -17.90
N ASP A 84 -7.00 -20.75 -16.75
CA ASP A 84 -6.86 -21.42 -15.46
C ASP A 84 -8.18 -21.38 -14.71
N HIS A 85 -8.55 -22.52 -14.12
CA HIS A 85 -9.83 -22.81 -13.49
C HIS A 85 -10.10 -21.98 -12.21
N THR A 86 -9.30 -20.96 -11.93
CA THR A 86 -9.46 -20.02 -10.81
C THR A 86 -10.59 -18.99 -11.01
N TYR A 87 -11.23 -18.93 -12.19
CA TYR A 87 -12.18 -17.88 -12.57
C TYR A 87 -13.68 -18.18 -12.38
N ASP A 88 -14.08 -19.31 -11.80
CA ASP A 88 -15.49 -19.54 -11.41
C ASP A 88 -15.99 -18.57 -10.31
N LEU A 89 -15.07 -17.85 -9.66
CA LEU A 89 -15.39 -16.83 -8.66
C LEU A 89 -15.57 -15.43 -9.26
N ALA A 90 -14.92 -15.10 -10.39
CA ALA A 90 -14.97 -13.74 -10.94
C ALA A 90 -16.35 -13.34 -11.50
N ASP A 91 -17.21 -14.31 -11.81
CA ASP A 91 -18.60 -14.08 -12.17
C ASP A 91 -19.48 -13.75 -10.95
N GLN A 92 -19.01 -14.03 -9.71
CA GLN A 92 -19.69 -13.71 -8.45
C GLN A 92 -19.30 -12.35 -7.85
N PHE A 93 -18.22 -11.72 -8.36
CA PHE A 93 -17.71 -10.44 -7.85
C PHE A 93 -17.92 -9.33 -8.88
N GLN A 94 -18.59 -8.27 -8.46
CA GLN A 94 -18.81 -7.08 -9.28
C GLN A 94 -17.77 -6.02 -8.91
N ASP A 95 -17.06 -5.52 -9.91
CA ASP A 95 -16.25 -4.32 -9.77
C ASP A 95 -17.15 -3.17 -9.26
N VAL A 96 -16.73 -2.49 -8.19
CA VAL A 96 -17.41 -1.34 -7.58
C VAL A 96 -17.65 -0.21 -8.62
N THR A 97 -17.02 -0.31 -9.78
CA THR A 97 -17.02 0.70 -10.85
C THR A 97 -17.61 0.21 -12.21
N GLY A 98 -18.18 -1.01 -12.32
CA GLY A 98 -18.59 -1.68 -13.59
C GLY A 98 -20.08 -1.65 -14.01
N LYS A 99 -20.43 -2.09 -15.25
CA LYS A 99 -21.76 -1.97 -15.94
C LYS A 99 -22.47 -3.33 -16.17
N ASN A 100 -23.68 -3.51 -15.63
CA ASN A 100 -24.71 -4.52 -15.93
C ASN A 100 -26.00 -4.21 -15.13
N GLU A 101 -27.10 -4.97 -15.28
CA GLU A 101 -28.42 -4.31 -15.44
C GLU A 101 -29.38 -4.16 -14.23
N ASN A 102 -29.31 -4.97 -13.15
CA ASN A 102 -30.24 -4.83 -12.00
C ASN A 102 -29.55 -4.68 -10.62
N HIS A 103 -28.69 -5.61 -10.21
CA HIS A 103 -27.89 -5.50 -8.96
C HIS A 103 -26.98 -4.27 -8.95
N LEU A 104 -26.48 -3.92 -10.13
CA LEU A 104 -25.68 -2.74 -10.36
C LEU A 104 -26.47 -1.44 -10.29
N ARG A 105 -27.81 -1.46 -10.34
CA ARG A 105 -28.59 -0.24 -10.08
C ARG A 105 -28.50 0.12 -8.60
N ALA A 106 -28.66 -0.83 -7.68
CA ALA A 106 -28.48 -0.54 -6.25
C ALA A 106 -27.04 -0.07 -5.94
N LEU A 107 -26.03 -0.71 -6.55
CA LEU A 107 -24.63 -0.31 -6.41
C LEU A 107 -24.35 1.08 -7.02
N LYS A 108 -24.80 1.33 -8.26
CA LYS A 108 -24.66 2.63 -8.94
C LYS A 108 -25.46 3.73 -8.25
N ASP A 109 -26.68 3.46 -7.81
CA ASP A 109 -27.55 4.42 -7.11
C ASP A 109 -26.97 4.76 -5.72
N SER A 110 -26.26 3.82 -5.09
CA SER A 110 -25.57 4.07 -3.81
C SER A 110 -24.38 5.00 -4.00
N VAL A 111 -23.68 4.87 -5.12
CA VAL A 111 -22.43 5.57 -5.41
C VAL A 111 -22.64 6.90 -6.16
N ALA A 112 -23.69 6.98 -6.98
CA ALA A 112 -24.06 8.12 -7.79
C ALA A 112 -25.57 8.38 -7.61
N PRO A 113 -26.01 8.86 -6.44
CA PRO A 113 -27.40 9.20 -6.23
C PRO A 113 -27.79 10.29 -7.23
N ASN A 114 -28.93 10.12 -7.92
CA ASN A 114 -29.48 11.04 -8.94
C ASN A 114 -29.91 12.42 -8.37
N ASN A 115 -29.11 13.03 -7.49
CA ASN A 115 -29.29 14.41 -7.03
C ASN A 115 -28.34 15.30 -7.83
N ARG A 116 -28.80 15.78 -8.99
CA ARG A 116 -28.37 17.10 -9.44
C ARG A 116 -28.83 18.08 -8.35
N PRO A 117 -27.94 18.82 -7.68
CA PRO A 117 -28.39 20.02 -6.98
C PRO A 117 -29.01 20.89 -8.06
N THR A 118 -30.29 21.22 -7.91
CA THR A 118 -30.92 22.28 -8.71
C THR A 118 -30.04 23.51 -8.51
N ARG A 119 -29.23 23.85 -9.52
CA ARG A 119 -28.38 25.04 -9.52
C ARG A 119 -29.34 26.23 -9.44
N GLY A 120 -29.61 26.68 -8.22
CA GLY A 120 -30.26 27.96 -7.97
C GLY A 120 -29.41 29.01 -8.68
N ARG A 121 -30.01 29.66 -9.67
CA ARG A 121 -29.41 30.73 -10.46
C ARG A 121 -29.26 31.95 -9.54
N TYR A 122 -28.20 32.01 -8.75
CA TYR A 122 -27.81 33.23 -8.05
C TYR A 122 -27.04 34.10 -9.04
N GLN A 123 -27.72 35.13 -9.56
CA GLN A 123 -27.07 36.26 -10.21
C GLN A 123 -26.21 36.97 -9.17
N ALA A 124 -24.92 37.11 -9.47
CA ALA A 124 -24.00 37.92 -8.69
C ALA A 124 -24.40 39.39 -8.80
N GLY A 125 -25.01 39.93 -7.75
CA GLY A 125 -25.08 41.35 -7.46
C GLY A 125 -23.92 41.72 -6.53
N MET A 126 -23.08 42.63 -6.99
CA MET A 126 -21.92 43.12 -6.26
C MET A 126 -22.39 44.15 -5.22
N GLY A 127 -22.23 43.84 -3.93
CA GLY A 127 -22.50 44.77 -2.82
C GLY A 127 -22.56 44.07 -1.46
N ASP A 128 -21.70 44.55 -0.54
CA ASP A 128 -21.76 44.39 0.93
C ASP A 128 -21.20 43.08 1.53
N ALA A 129 -19.89 43.11 1.79
CA ALA A 129 -19.06 41.97 2.23
C ALA A 129 -19.03 41.68 3.75
N GLU A 130 -19.88 42.31 4.58
CA GLU A 130 -19.74 42.19 6.05
C GLU A 130 -20.90 41.44 6.75
N LYS A 131 -22.06 41.28 6.09
CA LYS A 131 -23.17 40.44 6.59
C LYS A 131 -23.16 39.01 6.04
N HIS A 132 -22.23 38.72 5.12
CA HIS A 132 -22.19 37.45 4.40
C HIS A 132 -21.53 36.31 5.19
N ASP A 133 -20.72 36.65 6.22
CA ASP A 133 -19.87 35.69 6.95
C ASP A 133 -20.60 34.92 8.06
N GLU A 134 -21.60 35.54 8.71
CA GLU A 134 -22.44 34.86 9.73
C GLU A 134 -23.44 33.90 9.08
N HIS A 135 -24.05 34.28 7.96
CA HIS A 135 -24.99 33.42 7.22
C HIS A 135 -24.29 32.20 6.61
N TYR A 136 -23.03 32.35 6.15
CA TYR A 136 -22.23 31.26 5.62
C TYR A 136 -21.90 30.22 6.71
N ARG A 137 -21.48 30.67 7.90
CA ARG A 137 -21.24 29.79 9.05
C ARG A 137 -22.51 29.05 9.50
N GLN A 138 -23.66 29.73 9.49
CA GLN A 138 -24.92 29.13 9.93
C GLN A 138 -25.41 28.05 8.94
N ASP A 139 -25.29 28.30 7.63
CA ASP A 139 -25.64 27.34 6.59
C ASP A 139 -24.68 26.14 6.53
N GLU A 140 -23.40 26.35 6.80
CA GLU A 140 -22.40 25.28 6.86
C GLU A 140 -22.65 24.37 8.09
N VAL A 141 -22.95 24.95 9.26
CA VAL A 141 -23.36 24.20 10.45
C VAL A 141 -24.68 23.47 10.22
N LEU A 142 -25.66 24.08 9.54
CA LEU A 142 -26.92 23.41 9.21
C LEU A 142 -26.74 22.25 8.22
N ASN A 143 -25.84 22.41 7.23
CA ASN A 143 -25.52 21.37 6.27
C ASN A 143 -24.73 20.23 6.92
N LEU A 144 -23.79 20.54 7.82
CA LEU A 144 -23.09 19.55 8.64
C LEU A 144 -24.10 18.80 9.54
N ALA A 145 -25.02 19.49 10.21
CA ALA A 145 -26.05 18.88 11.02
C ALA A 145 -27.01 17.98 10.21
N LYS A 146 -27.33 18.36 8.96
CA LYS A 146 -28.11 17.53 8.03
C LYS A 146 -27.35 16.29 7.54
N ILE A 147 -26.04 16.41 7.33
CA ILE A 147 -25.16 15.29 6.95
C ILE A 147 -25.01 14.32 8.14
N VAL A 148 -24.76 14.83 9.34
CA VAL A 148 -24.65 14.05 10.58
C VAL A 148 -25.96 13.27 10.86
N ASN A 149 -27.12 13.93 10.78
CA ASN A 149 -28.43 13.26 10.97
C ASN A 149 -28.73 12.19 9.90
N ARG A 150 -28.29 12.38 8.65
CA ARG A 150 -28.44 11.35 7.59
C ARG A 150 -27.53 10.14 7.84
N ASN A 151 -26.37 10.34 8.45
CA ASN A 151 -25.39 9.28 8.70
C ASN A 151 -25.75 8.41 9.93
N GLU A 152 -26.49 8.93 10.91
CA GLU A 152 -26.88 8.15 12.10
C GLU A 152 -27.92 7.07 11.80
N THR A 153 -28.83 7.32 10.85
CA THR A 153 -29.91 6.38 10.50
C THR A 153 -29.49 5.32 9.48
N ARG A 154 -28.51 5.64 8.63
CA ARG A 154 -28.00 4.75 7.58
C ARG A 154 -27.05 3.69 8.13
N VAL A 155 -26.94 2.58 7.41
CA VAL A 155 -25.86 1.60 7.58
C VAL A 155 -24.50 2.23 7.23
N SER A 156 -23.47 1.82 7.96
CA SER A 156 -22.10 2.31 7.78
C SER A 156 -21.44 1.75 6.52
N TRP A 157 -21.80 0.54 6.10
CA TRP A 157 -21.25 -0.06 4.88
C TRP A 157 -21.64 0.69 3.60
N LEU A 158 -22.72 1.49 3.59
CA LEU A 158 -23.02 2.38 2.46
C LEU A 158 -21.99 3.51 2.36
N GLN A 159 -21.61 4.11 3.49
CA GLN A 159 -20.59 5.15 3.53
C GLN A 159 -19.23 4.59 3.12
N LEU A 160 -18.91 3.37 3.54
CA LEU A 160 -17.70 2.67 3.09
C LEU A 160 -17.73 2.43 1.57
N LEU A 161 -18.86 1.96 1.04
CA LEU A 161 -19.02 1.73 -0.40
C LEU A 161 -18.82 3.01 -1.22
N GLU A 162 -19.40 4.13 -0.77
CA GLU A 162 -19.22 5.45 -1.39
C GLU A 162 -17.74 5.90 -1.34
N ALA A 163 -17.08 5.75 -0.19
CA ALA A 163 -15.68 6.11 0.00
C ALA A 163 -14.74 5.26 -0.87
N VAL A 164 -14.91 3.94 -0.86
CA VAL A 164 -14.15 3.00 -1.68
C VAL A 164 -14.37 3.30 -3.16
N HIS A 165 -15.60 3.53 -3.59
CA HIS A 165 -15.84 3.89 -4.99
C HIS A 165 -15.13 5.20 -5.36
N ARG A 166 -15.22 6.25 -4.53
CA ARG A 166 -14.58 7.54 -4.79
C ARG A 166 -13.06 7.37 -4.98
N THR A 167 -12.42 6.64 -4.08
CA THR A 167 -10.96 6.40 -4.13
C THR A 167 -10.58 5.56 -5.36
N TYR A 168 -11.31 4.49 -5.65
CA TYR A 168 -10.95 3.62 -6.79
C TYR A 168 -11.33 4.18 -8.16
N SER A 169 -12.34 5.06 -8.23
CA SER A 169 -12.63 5.83 -9.43
C SER A 169 -11.53 6.85 -9.74
N ALA A 170 -10.83 7.37 -8.73
CA ALA A 170 -9.65 8.22 -8.93
C ALA A 170 -8.45 7.45 -9.53
N TYR A 171 -8.33 6.13 -9.28
CA TYR A 171 -7.28 5.30 -9.89
C TYR A 171 -7.50 5.02 -11.39
N ARG A 172 -8.74 5.08 -11.91
CA ARG A 172 -9.09 4.67 -13.29
C ARG A 172 -8.44 5.51 -14.41
N PRO A 173 -8.43 6.86 -14.34
CA PRO A 173 -7.72 7.69 -15.32
C PRO A 173 -6.23 7.36 -15.39
N TYR A 174 -5.62 7.00 -14.26
CA TYR A 174 -4.23 6.52 -14.16
C TYR A 174 -4.06 5.19 -14.91
N GLN A 175 -4.82 4.15 -14.54
CA GLN A 175 -4.66 2.81 -15.12
C GLN A 175 -4.87 2.76 -16.64
N SER A 176 -5.85 3.52 -17.16
CA SER A 176 -6.18 3.52 -18.59
C SER A 176 -5.16 4.24 -19.50
N LYS A 177 -4.44 5.25 -18.98
CA LYS A 177 -3.35 5.92 -19.73
C LYS A 177 -2.04 5.12 -19.68
N HIS A 178 -1.76 4.46 -18.56
CA HIS A 178 -0.50 3.73 -18.34
C HIS A 178 -0.48 2.28 -18.88
N SER A 179 -1.62 1.78 -19.38
CA SER A 179 -1.72 0.48 -20.06
C SER A 179 -0.97 0.40 -21.41
N ARG A 180 -0.37 1.50 -21.90
CA ARG A 180 0.47 1.52 -23.11
C ARG A 180 1.90 1.04 -22.88
N VAL A 181 2.38 1.10 -21.63
CA VAL A 181 3.67 0.53 -21.24
C VAL A 181 3.38 -0.91 -20.83
N GLY A 182 4.07 -1.89 -21.41
CA GLY A 182 3.82 -3.33 -21.24
C GLY A 182 3.96 -3.90 -19.82
N VAL A 183 3.81 -3.09 -18.77
CA VAL A 183 3.53 -3.53 -17.41
C VAL A 183 2.15 -4.16 -17.44
N ARG A 184 2.10 -5.50 -17.48
CA ARG A 184 0.86 -6.25 -17.19
C ARG A 184 0.28 -5.65 -15.92
N SER A 185 -0.93 -5.11 -15.99
CA SER A 185 -1.57 -4.43 -14.86
C SER A 185 -1.59 -5.39 -13.68
N GLU A 186 -0.65 -5.24 -12.73
CA GLU A 186 -0.65 -5.94 -11.45
C GLU A 186 -1.57 -5.22 -10.42
N ALA A 187 -2.40 -4.32 -10.93
CA ALA A 187 -3.27 -3.50 -10.12
C ALA A 187 -4.41 -4.33 -9.54
N THR A 188 -4.45 -4.42 -8.22
CA THR A 188 -5.59 -4.89 -7.45
C THR A 188 -6.77 -3.92 -7.56
N THR A 189 -7.98 -4.45 -7.43
CA THR A 189 -9.21 -3.64 -7.50
C THR A 189 -10.14 -3.96 -6.33
N ALA A 190 -10.89 -2.95 -5.86
CA ALA A 190 -11.98 -3.18 -4.93
C ALA A 190 -13.18 -3.76 -5.67
N ALA A 191 -13.70 -4.87 -5.16
CA ALA A 191 -14.90 -5.51 -5.68
C ALA A 191 -15.88 -5.79 -4.54
N VAL A 192 -17.14 -5.96 -4.93
CA VAL A 192 -18.24 -6.33 -4.04
C VAL A 192 -18.92 -7.56 -4.61
N SER A 193 -19.09 -8.59 -3.78
CA SER A 193 -20.04 -9.68 -4.07
C SER A 193 -21.33 -9.43 -3.30
N ILE A 194 -22.47 -9.79 -3.86
CA ILE A 194 -23.76 -9.62 -3.19
C ILE A 194 -24.11 -10.90 -2.45
N ARG A 195 -24.38 -10.80 -1.15
CA ARG A 195 -24.76 -11.92 -0.29
C ARG A 195 -26.20 -11.75 0.16
N LYS A 196 -26.95 -12.85 0.10
CA LYS A 196 -28.30 -12.94 0.64
C LYS A 196 -28.23 -13.35 2.10
N TRP A 197 -28.99 -12.65 2.92
CA TRP A 197 -29.08 -12.85 4.36
C TRP A 197 -30.53 -12.94 4.77
N SER A 198 -30.76 -13.65 5.87
CA SER A 198 -32.03 -13.61 6.57
C SER A 198 -31.89 -12.81 7.86
N TRP A 199 -32.91 -11.98 8.11
CA TRP A 199 -33.01 -11.19 9.33
C TRP A 199 -33.15 -12.06 10.59
N ASP A 200 -33.68 -13.28 10.47
CA ASP A 200 -33.91 -14.16 11.61
C ASP A 200 -32.61 -14.61 12.30
N PHE A 201 -31.49 -14.56 11.55
CA PHE A 201 -30.16 -14.87 12.07
C PHE A 201 -29.38 -13.64 12.53
N MET A 202 -29.98 -12.44 12.49
CA MET A 202 -29.34 -11.23 13.00
C MET A 202 -29.41 -11.23 14.53
N PRO A 203 -28.27 -11.02 15.23
CA PRO A 203 -28.27 -10.83 16.68
C PRO A 203 -29.26 -9.76 17.13
N VAL A 204 -29.90 -9.99 18.27
CA VAL A 204 -30.97 -9.10 18.79
C VAL A 204 -30.48 -7.67 19.05
N ASP A 205 -29.20 -7.52 19.38
CA ASP A 205 -28.54 -6.25 19.66
C ASP A 205 -28.28 -5.42 18.38
N LEU A 206 -28.43 -6.03 17.20
CA LEU A 206 -28.20 -5.37 15.93
C LEU A 206 -29.50 -4.84 15.31
N LEU A 207 -29.57 -3.52 15.23
CA LEU A 207 -30.71 -2.80 14.65
C LEU A 207 -30.58 -2.60 13.14
N LYS A 208 -29.41 -2.89 12.56
CA LYS A 208 -29.05 -2.58 11.18
C LYS A 208 -28.56 -3.82 10.42
N PRO A 209 -28.89 -3.97 9.12
CA PRO A 209 -28.40 -5.06 8.29
C PRO A 209 -26.88 -5.01 8.12
N LEU A 210 -26.22 -6.14 8.33
CA LEU A 210 -24.77 -6.23 8.23
C LEU A 210 -24.29 -6.56 6.82
N ALA A 211 -23.19 -5.91 6.42
CA ALA A 211 -22.33 -6.35 5.33
C ALA A 211 -21.19 -7.23 5.87
N THR A 212 -20.46 -7.90 4.97
CA THR A 212 -19.34 -8.78 5.33
C THR A 212 -18.05 -8.38 4.63
N SER A 213 -16.92 -8.76 5.21
CA SER A 213 -15.58 -8.63 4.63
C SER A 213 -14.64 -9.62 5.35
N THR A 214 -13.35 -9.55 5.06
CA THR A 214 -12.30 -10.18 5.86
C THR A 214 -11.47 -9.11 6.59
N LEU A 215 -10.81 -9.49 7.68
CA LEU A 215 -10.02 -8.57 8.48
C LEU A 215 -8.86 -7.94 7.68
N ASN A 216 -8.14 -8.72 6.87
CA ASN A 216 -7.17 -8.19 5.90
C ASN A 216 -7.80 -7.08 5.03
N ASN A 217 -8.90 -7.39 4.34
CA ASN A 217 -9.54 -6.43 3.43
C ASN A 217 -9.93 -5.14 4.16
N MET A 218 -10.47 -5.22 5.37
CA MET A 218 -10.82 -4.03 6.17
C MET A 218 -9.59 -3.20 6.56
N ILE A 219 -8.50 -3.85 6.95
CA ILE A 219 -7.24 -3.18 7.26
C ILE A 219 -6.70 -2.45 6.03
N LEU A 220 -6.71 -3.14 4.89
CA LEU A 220 -6.24 -2.59 3.63
C LEU A 220 -7.14 -1.47 3.09
N PHE A 221 -8.46 -1.57 3.25
CA PHE A 221 -9.37 -0.47 2.90
C PHE A 221 -9.10 0.77 3.74
N ALA A 222 -8.91 0.63 5.06
CA ALA A 222 -8.57 1.77 5.91
C ALA A 222 -7.30 2.48 5.43
N LEU A 223 -6.23 1.71 5.17
CA LEU A 223 -4.96 2.26 4.69
C LEU A 223 -5.11 2.95 3.33
N ARG A 224 -5.82 2.32 2.37
CA ARG A 224 -6.08 2.91 1.03
C ARG A 224 -7.02 4.12 1.06
N LEU A 225 -7.83 4.27 2.10
CA LEU A 225 -8.65 5.47 2.31
C LEU A 225 -7.86 6.60 2.98
N GLY A 226 -6.57 6.43 3.25
CA GLY A 226 -5.73 7.42 3.92
C GLY A 226 -5.95 7.48 5.44
N MET A 227 -6.48 6.40 6.02
CA MET A 227 -6.65 6.28 7.47
C MET A 227 -5.37 5.72 8.10
N GLN A 228 -5.12 6.10 9.35
CA GLN A 228 -4.03 5.58 10.16
C GLN A 228 -4.59 4.76 11.31
N TRP A 229 -3.93 3.65 11.63
CA TRP A 229 -4.30 2.81 12.76
C TRP A 229 -3.80 3.43 14.08
N ARG A 230 -4.73 3.61 15.02
CA ARG A 230 -4.46 4.07 16.40
C ARG A 230 -4.37 2.93 17.39
N ARG A 231 -5.20 1.91 17.17
CA ARG A 231 -5.20 0.67 17.95
C ARG A 231 -5.54 -0.48 17.00
N LEU A 232 -4.66 -1.46 16.90
CA LEU A 232 -4.84 -2.65 16.07
C LEU A 232 -4.64 -3.95 16.88
N ASP A 233 -5.58 -4.27 17.75
CA ASP A 233 -5.49 -5.35 18.73
C ASP A 233 -6.43 -6.49 18.37
N LEU A 234 -5.84 -7.58 17.84
CA LEU A 234 -6.58 -8.77 17.45
C LEU A 234 -7.10 -9.55 18.66
N GLU A 235 -6.34 -9.61 19.76
CA GLU A 235 -6.67 -10.42 20.93
C GLU A 235 -7.93 -9.89 21.62
N ASN A 236 -8.05 -8.57 21.74
CA ASN A 236 -9.21 -7.92 22.34
C ASN A 236 -10.28 -7.48 21.31
N GLY A 237 -10.07 -7.75 20.02
CA GLY A 237 -10.97 -7.32 18.96
C GLY A 237 -11.09 -5.79 18.81
N ILE A 238 -10.09 -5.02 19.25
CA ILE A 238 -10.09 -3.55 19.25
C ILE A 238 -9.34 -3.02 18.02
N PHE A 239 -10.09 -2.41 17.11
CA PHE A 239 -9.59 -1.84 15.86
C PHE A 239 -10.11 -0.40 15.75
N LEU A 240 -9.19 0.56 15.81
CA LEU A 240 -9.48 1.99 15.72
C LEU A 240 -8.57 2.62 14.67
N ALA A 241 -9.18 3.24 13.66
CA ALA A 241 -8.47 4.02 12.66
C ALA A 241 -9.19 5.34 12.36
N ASP A 242 -8.42 6.38 12.08
CA ASP A 242 -8.89 7.70 11.70
C ASP A 242 -7.94 8.33 10.68
N GLY A 243 -8.46 9.20 9.82
CA GLY A 243 -7.68 9.93 8.84
C GLY A 243 -8.48 10.23 7.59
N ASN A 244 -8.08 11.27 6.85
CA ASN A 244 -8.71 11.67 5.59
C ASN A 244 -10.25 11.91 5.67
N GLY A 245 -10.72 12.40 6.82
CA GLY A 245 -12.16 12.60 7.06
C GLY A 245 -12.94 11.30 7.26
N TYR A 246 -12.27 10.20 7.60
CA TYR A 246 -12.90 8.91 7.92
C TYR A 246 -12.55 8.45 9.34
N ASN A 247 -13.46 7.69 9.93
CA ASN A 247 -13.28 7.01 11.20
C ASN A 247 -13.81 5.57 11.11
N LEU A 248 -13.02 4.62 11.59
CA LEU A 248 -13.32 3.19 11.60
C LEU A 248 -13.12 2.67 13.02
N THR A 249 -14.15 2.05 13.56
CA THR A 249 -14.14 1.48 14.92
C THR A 249 -14.71 0.08 14.91
N SER A 250 -14.17 -0.82 15.72
CA SER A 250 -14.75 -2.15 15.94
C SER A 250 -15.50 -2.26 17.26
N LEU A 251 -16.43 -3.21 17.27
CA LEU A 251 -17.09 -3.74 18.45
C LEU A 251 -17.10 -5.26 18.33
N GLU A 252 -16.68 -5.97 19.37
CA GLU A 252 -16.87 -7.41 19.45
C GLU A 252 -18.29 -7.74 19.91
N ILE A 253 -19.05 -8.46 19.09
CA ILE A 253 -20.39 -8.94 19.43
C ILE A 253 -20.34 -10.44 19.68
N ARG A 254 -20.77 -10.84 20.88
CA ARG A 254 -20.77 -12.24 21.30
C ARG A 254 -21.59 -13.10 20.32
N GLY A 255 -20.98 -14.17 19.82
CA GLY A 255 -21.61 -15.11 18.90
C GLY A 255 -21.62 -14.67 17.43
N LEU A 256 -21.19 -13.45 17.12
CA LEU A 256 -21.06 -12.95 15.75
C LEU A 256 -19.59 -12.65 15.37
N GLY A 257 -18.81 -12.11 16.31
CA GLY A 257 -17.42 -11.71 16.11
C GLY A 257 -17.26 -10.19 15.98
N ILE A 258 -16.23 -9.77 15.24
CA ILE A 258 -15.86 -8.36 15.09
C ILE A 258 -16.82 -7.66 14.12
N VAL A 259 -17.40 -6.55 14.57
CA VAL A 259 -18.29 -5.69 13.79
C VAL A 259 -17.70 -4.29 13.69
N PHE A 260 -17.42 -3.86 12.47
CA PHE A 260 -16.94 -2.53 12.16
C PHE A 260 -18.08 -1.51 11.98
N THR A 261 -17.79 -0.28 12.39
CA THR A 261 -18.59 0.91 12.11
C THR A 261 -17.71 1.93 11.40
N PHE A 262 -18.09 2.27 10.17
CA PHE A 262 -17.41 3.29 9.37
C PHE A 262 -18.19 4.62 9.37
N LYS A 263 -17.50 5.75 9.52
CA LYS A 263 -18.10 7.08 9.51
C LYS A 263 -17.30 8.04 8.63
N ALA A 264 -18.00 8.74 7.74
CA ALA A 264 -17.44 9.87 6.99
C ALA A 264 -17.73 11.19 7.72
N THR A 265 -16.67 11.90 8.12
CA THR A 265 -16.71 13.26 8.70
C THR A 265 -16.35 14.26 7.61
N GLY A 266 -17.27 15.15 7.25
CA GLY A 266 -17.38 15.75 5.90
C GLY A 266 -16.25 16.61 5.33
N ALA A 267 -15.19 16.96 6.05
CA ALA A 267 -14.03 17.61 5.44
C ALA A 267 -13.07 16.54 4.90
N HIS A 268 -13.06 16.36 3.58
CA HIS A 268 -12.19 15.40 2.89
C HIS A 268 -11.04 16.16 2.25
N GLU A 269 -9.80 15.86 2.66
CA GLU A 269 -8.63 16.21 1.84
C GLU A 269 -8.63 15.31 0.60
N GLU A 270 -7.90 15.70 -0.46
CA GLU A 270 -7.72 14.80 -1.60
C GLU A 270 -7.06 13.50 -1.10
N PRO A 271 -7.64 12.32 -1.40
CA PRO A 271 -7.15 11.08 -0.83
C PRO A 271 -5.71 10.84 -1.27
N GLN A 272 -4.85 10.52 -0.32
CA GLN A 272 -3.50 10.07 -0.63
C GLN A 272 -3.58 8.74 -1.38
N LEU A 273 -3.29 8.78 -2.67
CA LEU A 273 -3.44 7.64 -3.56
C LEU A 273 -2.26 6.67 -3.38
N LEU A 274 -2.49 5.60 -2.63
CA LEU A 274 -1.55 4.48 -2.55
C LEU A 274 -1.65 3.63 -3.82
N ALA A 275 -0.51 3.20 -4.34
CA ALA A 275 -0.49 2.41 -5.57
C ALA A 275 -1.28 1.10 -5.40
N PRO A 276 -2.30 0.84 -6.23
CA PRO A 276 -3.21 -0.26 -5.97
C PRO A 276 -2.61 -1.58 -6.46
N SER A 277 -1.45 -2.02 -5.98
CA SER A 277 -0.79 -3.27 -6.40
C SER A 277 -0.59 -4.23 -5.23
N LYS A 278 -0.50 -5.54 -5.52
CA LYS A 278 -0.31 -6.57 -4.49
C LYS A 278 0.96 -6.35 -3.68
N ALA A 279 2.03 -5.88 -4.34
CA ALA A 279 3.31 -5.64 -3.68
C ALA A 279 3.25 -4.44 -2.74
N VAL A 280 2.52 -3.39 -3.12
CA VAL A 280 2.27 -2.23 -2.27
C VAL A 280 1.38 -2.61 -1.10
N ASP A 281 0.36 -3.43 -1.33
CA ASP A 281 -0.50 -3.94 -0.27
C ASP A 281 0.29 -4.71 0.76
N LYS A 282 1.17 -5.62 0.34
CA LYS A 282 2.09 -6.32 1.26
C LYS A 282 2.94 -5.35 2.07
N ALA A 283 3.52 -4.35 1.42
CA ALA A 283 4.34 -3.36 2.11
C ALA A 283 3.53 -2.55 3.14
N MET A 284 2.22 -2.37 2.94
CA MET A 284 1.33 -1.79 3.95
C MET A 284 1.20 -2.59 5.25
N PHE A 285 1.47 -3.90 5.19
CA PHE A 285 1.53 -4.80 6.35
C PHE A 285 2.98 -5.07 6.77
N GLY A 286 3.94 -4.24 6.34
CA GLY A 286 5.35 -4.46 6.64
C GLY A 286 5.94 -5.68 5.94
N ILE A 287 5.40 -6.08 4.79
CA ILE A 287 5.93 -7.19 3.99
C ILE A 287 6.58 -6.64 2.73
N ILE A 288 7.86 -6.89 2.51
CA ILE A 288 8.43 -6.70 1.18
C ILE A 288 8.02 -7.88 0.32
N SER A 289 7.19 -7.59 -0.68
CA SER A 289 6.85 -8.60 -1.68
C SER A 289 8.08 -8.99 -2.47
N GLY A 290 8.36 -10.29 -2.55
CA GLY A 290 9.35 -10.77 -3.50
C GLY A 290 8.83 -10.66 -4.93
N CYS A 291 9.65 -10.17 -5.86
CA CYS A 291 9.39 -10.47 -7.27
C CYS A 291 9.68 -11.95 -7.54
N LYS A 292 8.83 -12.58 -8.35
CA LYS A 292 8.97 -14.00 -8.72
C LYS A 292 10.32 -14.31 -9.37
N GLU A 293 10.91 -13.33 -10.03
CA GLU A 293 12.15 -13.47 -10.80
C GLU A 293 13.39 -13.33 -9.91
N LEU A 294 13.47 -12.27 -9.09
CA LEU A 294 14.70 -11.92 -8.36
C LEU A 294 14.65 -12.26 -6.87
N VAL A 295 13.50 -12.29 -6.22
CA VAL A 295 13.45 -12.39 -4.75
C VAL A 295 12.73 -13.67 -4.28
N ARG A 296 11.83 -14.23 -5.12
CA ARG A 296 11.12 -15.53 -5.00
C ARG A 296 10.30 -15.79 -3.74
N ARG A 297 10.47 -15.01 -2.67
CA ARG A 297 9.71 -15.09 -1.42
C ARG A 297 9.48 -13.70 -0.84
N ASP A 298 8.54 -13.62 0.09
CA ASP A 298 8.27 -12.40 0.83
C ASP A 298 9.16 -12.28 2.07
N PHE A 299 9.40 -11.05 2.50
CA PHE A 299 10.14 -10.74 3.73
C PHE A 299 9.24 -9.97 4.68
N HIS A 300 9.01 -10.53 5.86
CA HIS A 300 8.15 -9.94 6.89
C HIS A 300 9.02 -9.08 7.79
N PHE A 301 8.83 -7.76 7.73
CA PHE A 301 9.60 -6.79 8.51
C PHE A 301 8.89 -6.36 9.77
N VAL A 302 7.57 -6.58 9.92
CA VAL A 302 6.85 -6.19 11.13
C VAL A 302 6.36 -7.44 11.84
N ASP A 303 6.94 -7.70 13.01
CA ASP A 303 6.57 -8.83 13.85
C ASP A 303 5.15 -8.67 14.43
N PRO A 304 4.56 -9.73 15.00
CA PRO A 304 3.29 -9.64 15.73
C PRO A 304 3.25 -8.63 16.89
N TRP A 305 4.40 -8.21 17.41
CA TRP A 305 4.57 -7.22 18.48
C TRP A 305 4.74 -5.80 17.95
N ARG A 306 4.64 -5.61 16.63
CA ARG A 306 4.77 -4.35 15.90
C ARG A 306 6.18 -3.75 15.96
N ASN A 307 7.20 -4.58 16.18
CA ASN A 307 8.59 -4.18 16.03
C ASN A 307 9.08 -4.51 14.63
N LEU A 308 10.12 -3.80 14.20
CA LEU A 308 10.86 -4.22 13.02
C LEU A 308 11.64 -5.50 13.32
N ASP A 309 11.27 -6.61 12.66
CA ASP A 309 11.97 -7.90 12.78
C ASP A 309 13.20 -7.95 11.88
N HIS A 310 14.17 -7.16 12.30
CA HIS A 310 15.47 -7.04 11.66
C HIS A 310 16.21 -8.38 11.54
N HIS A 311 16.08 -9.21 12.58
CA HIS A 311 16.81 -10.45 12.71
C HIS A 311 16.35 -11.51 11.72
N SER A 312 15.04 -11.75 11.65
CA SER A 312 14.52 -12.80 10.76
C SER A 312 14.75 -12.44 9.30
N VAL A 313 14.69 -11.16 8.93
CA VAL A 313 14.97 -10.70 7.57
C VAL A 313 16.40 -11.05 7.15
N PHE A 314 17.40 -10.69 7.96
CA PHE A 314 18.80 -10.96 7.64
C PHE A 314 19.13 -12.45 7.69
N GLU A 315 18.58 -13.18 8.64
CA GLU A 315 18.72 -14.63 8.70
C GLU A 315 18.13 -15.28 7.44
N ASN A 316 16.94 -14.86 7.02
CA ASN A 316 16.33 -15.32 5.79
C ASN A 316 17.24 -15.01 4.60
N MET A 317 17.78 -13.79 4.49
CA MET A 317 18.73 -13.41 3.41
C MET A 317 20.04 -14.23 3.40
N GLY A 318 20.35 -14.94 4.48
CA GLY A 318 21.53 -15.80 4.61
C GLY A 318 22.71 -15.17 5.35
N ILE A 319 22.42 -14.16 6.16
CA ILE A 319 23.36 -13.49 7.06
C ILE A 319 23.31 -14.24 8.40
N GLY A 320 23.93 -15.43 8.43
CA GLY A 320 23.80 -16.38 9.53
C GLY A 320 24.89 -16.33 10.60
N ASP A 321 26.03 -15.69 10.34
CA ASP A 321 27.19 -15.72 11.24
C ASP A 321 26.87 -15.06 12.59
N LEU A 322 27.08 -15.78 13.70
CA LEU A 322 26.79 -15.31 15.06
C LEU A 322 27.63 -14.08 15.44
N ASP A 323 28.86 -13.95 14.95
CA ASP A 323 29.69 -12.78 15.21
C ASP A 323 29.20 -11.56 14.43
N LEU A 324 28.75 -11.79 13.19
CA LEU A 324 28.09 -10.78 12.37
C LEU A 324 26.73 -10.40 12.95
N ARG A 325 25.98 -11.34 13.51
CA ARG A 325 24.76 -11.08 14.29
C ARG A 325 25.08 -10.20 15.49
N ASN A 326 26.13 -10.49 16.25
CA ASN A 326 26.52 -9.69 17.41
C ASN A 326 26.98 -8.28 17.02
N LYS A 327 27.72 -8.14 15.91
CA LYS A 327 28.12 -6.85 15.34
C LYS A 327 26.91 -6.05 14.86
N LEU A 328 25.98 -6.70 14.17
CA LEU A 328 24.72 -6.08 13.73
C LEU A 328 23.84 -5.69 14.92
N VAL A 329 23.82 -6.48 16.02
CA VAL A 329 23.13 -6.14 17.29
C VAL A 329 23.74 -4.94 17.98
N ALA A 330 25.07 -4.80 17.94
CA ALA A 330 25.78 -3.73 18.60
C ALA A 330 25.78 -2.41 17.79
N GLY A 331 25.76 -2.49 16.46
CA GLY A 331 25.63 -1.37 15.55
C GLY A 331 24.17 -0.94 15.41
N LYS A 332 23.89 0.36 15.36
CA LYS A 332 22.53 0.84 15.06
C LYS A 332 22.11 0.27 13.70
N TRP A 333 20.93 -0.33 13.66
CA TRP A 333 20.46 -1.20 12.58
C TRP A 333 19.86 -0.47 11.38
N ILE A 334 19.68 0.85 11.46
CA ILE A 334 18.69 1.54 10.61
C ILE A 334 19.17 1.58 9.15
N GLU A 335 20.49 1.64 8.95
CA GLU A 335 21.14 1.80 7.65
C GLU A 335 20.97 0.56 6.76
N GLN A 336 21.36 -0.60 7.26
CA GLN A 336 21.36 -1.85 6.48
C GLN A 336 19.93 -2.27 6.14
N HIS A 337 18.97 -1.97 7.02
CA HIS A 337 17.56 -2.21 6.77
C HIS A 337 16.99 -1.29 5.71
N SER A 338 17.34 0.00 5.77
CA SER A 338 16.90 0.96 4.76
C SER A 338 17.37 0.52 3.38
N ASP A 339 18.65 0.18 3.24
CA ASP A 339 19.22 -0.31 1.98
C ASP A 339 18.56 -1.65 1.57
N ALA A 340 18.38 -2.61 2.49
CA ALA A 340 17.69 -3.88 2.19
C ALA A 340 16.27 -3.65 1.66
N ILE A 341 15.52 -2.72 2.26
CA ILE A 341 14.12 -2.47 1.91
C ILE A 341 14.02 -1.85 0.52
N ILE A 342 14.87 -0.86 0.24
CA ILE A 342 14.98 -0.24 -1.08
C ILE A 342 15.38 -1.26 -2.15
N LEU A 343 16.38 -2.09 -1.87
CA LEU A 343 16.94 -3.01 -2.84
C LEU A 343 16.05 -4.23 -3.10
N LEU A 344 15.38 -4.77 -2.07
CA LEU A 344 14.46 -5.91 -2.24
C LEU A 344 13.11 -5.51 -2.83
N SER A 345 12.75 -4.23 -2.79
CA SER A 345 11.44 -3.76 -3.24
C SER A 345 11.20 -4.10 -4.71
N SER A 346 10.07 -4.77 -4.97
CA SER A 346 9.70 -5.30 -6.27
C SER A 346 8.78 -4.41 -7.08
N PHE A 347 8.42 -3.23 -6.57
CA PHE A 347 7.43 -2.36 -7.19
C PHE A 347 7.97 -0.94 -7.24
N MET A 348 7.51 -0.18 -8.22
CA MET A 348 7.76 1.25 -8.30
C MET A 348 6.53 2.01 -7.75
N PRO A 349 6.71 2.94 -6.82
CA PRO A 349 5.67 3.89 -6.42
C PRO A 349 5.19 4.76 -7.59
N MET A 350 3.93 5.18 -7.50
CA MET A 350 3.33 6.17 -8.40
C MET A 350 3.50 7.58 -7.81
N SER A 351 3.31 8.63 -8.62
CA SER A 351 3.31 10.01 -8.14
C SER A 351 2.36 10.18 -6.94
N GLY A 352 2.89 10.67 -5.80
CA GLY A 352 2.13 10.86 -4.56
C GLY A 352 2.12 9.69 -3.57
N CYS A 353 2.77 8.56 -3.89
CA CYS A 353 2.86 7.40 -3.00
C CYS A 353 3.95 7.62 -1.93
N SER A 354 3.59 7.63 -0.64
CA SER A 354 4.53 7.80 0.49
C SER A 354 4.76 6.49 1.28
N LEU A 355 4.71 5.34 0.60
CA LEU A 355 4.55 4.04 1.26
C LEU A 355 5.51 3.79 2.42
N LEU A 356 6.79 4.13 2.26
CA LEU A 356 7.78 3.97 3.33
C LEU A 356 7.44 4.73 4.61
N PHE A 357 7.01 6.00 4.48
CA PHE A 357 6.67 6.84 5.63
C PHE A 357 5.44 6.32 6.37
N THR A 358 4.50 5.72 5.65
CA THR A 358 3.24 5.20 6.22
C THR A 358 3.45 3.87 6.93
N CYS A 359 4.32 3.02 6.39
CA CYS A 359 4.37 1.61 6.77
C CYS A 359 5.54 1.27 7.67
N LEU A 360 6.60 2.08 7.70
CA LEU A 360 7.83 1.78 8.43
C LEU A 360 8.47 3.09 8.97
N PRO A 361 7.87 3.73 10.00
CA PRO A 361 8.27 5.05 10.50
C PRO A 361 9.66 5.06 11.17
N GLU A 362 10.25 3.89 11.42
CA GLU A 362 11.62 3.75 11.94
C GLU A 362 12.69 3.79 10.84
N ILE A 363 12.34 3.57 9.56
CA ILE A 363 13.21 3.76 8.38
C ILE A 363 13.29 5.25 8.04
N ARG A 364 13.55 6.04 9.07
CA ARG A 364 13.57 7.50 8.98
C ARG A 364 14.62 7.89 7.96
N SER A 365 14.24 8.73 6.99
CA SER A 365 15.16 9.54 6.17
C SER A 365 15.98 10.56 6.99
N GLY A 366 16.06 10.38 8.32
CA GLY A 366 16.85 11.16 9.25
C GLY A 366 17.91 10.32 9.98
N ALA A 367 18.06 9.03 9.68
CA ALA A 367 19.30 8.32 9.97
C ALA A 367 20.34 8.78 8.94
N PRO A 368 21.33 9.59 9.34
CA PRO A 368 22.19 10.37 8.43
C PRO A 368 23.28 9.51 7.77
N ILE A 369 22.98 8.26 7.40
CA ILE A 369 24.06 7.29 7.08
C ILE A 369 23.84 6.45 5.81
N THR A 370 22.64 6.35 5.21
CA THR A 370 22.47 5.59 3.94
C THR A 370 22.84 6.44 2.72
N PRO A 371 23.83 6.08 1.88
CA PRO A 371 24.16 6.82 0.66
C PRO A 371 23.07 6.86 -0.40
N ILE A 372 22.11 5.92 -0.37
CA ILE A 372 21.06 5.79 -1.40
C ILE A 372 20.01 6.90 -1.24
N HIS A 373 19.67 7.27 0.01
CA HIS A 373 18.69 8.33 0.31
C HIS A 373 19.23 9.74 0.10
N TYR A 374 20.52 9.97 0.33
CA TYR A 374 21.10 11.31 0.31
C TYR A 374 21.80 11.60 -1.02
N TRP A 375 21.61 12.81 -1.52
CA TRP A 375 22.11 13.20 -2.82
C TRP A 375 23.63 13.23 -2.89
N GLU A 376 24.31 13.50 -1.78
CA GLU A 376 25.77 13.48 -1.69
C GLU A 376 26.30 12.06 -1.94
N GLY A 377 25.61 11.07 -1.37
CA GLY A 377 25.92 9.66 -1.61
C GLY A 377 25.70 9.26 -3.06
N ARG A 378 24.57 9.68 -3.66
CA ARG A 378 24.28 9.47 -5.09
C ARG A 378 25.33 10.10 -5.99
N LEU A 379 25.73 11.34 -5.72
CA LEU A 379 26.74 12.03 -6.49
C LEU A 379 28.08 11.30 -6.43
N SER A 380 28.50 10.88 -5.23
CA SER A 380 29.70 10.06 -5.04
C SER A 380 29.66 8.76 -5.84
N LEU A 381 28.50 8.08 -5.87
CA LEU A 381 28.31 6.86 -6.65
C LEU A 381 28.51 7.13 -8.16
N VAL A 382 27.92 8.20 -8.69
CA VAL A 382 28.07 8.55 -10.11
C VAL A 382 29.50 8.94 -10.48
N GLU A 383 30.16 9.74 -9.64
CA GLU A 383 31.57 10.11 -9.86
C GLU A 383 32.48 8.88 -9.84
N SER A 384 32.30 8.00 -8.86
CA SER A 384 33.10 6.78 -8.75
C SER A 384 32.87 5.84 -9.93
N LEU A 385 31.64 5.74 -10.44
CA LEU A 385 31.33 4.97 -11.65
C LEU A 385 31.95 5.60 -12.90
N ARG A 386 31.94 6.93 -13.02
CA ARG A 386 32.58 7.65 -14.12
C ARG A 386 34.08 7.40 -14.15
N ASP A 387 34.75 7.59 -13.01
CA ASP A 387 36.19 7.30 -12.86
C ASP A 387 36.50 5.85 -13.25
N ARG A 388 35.65 4.90 -12.84
CA ARG A 388 35.80 3.48 -13.18
C ARG A 388 35.64 3.20 -14.68
N VAL A 389 34.64 3.80 -15.33
CA VAL A 389 34.42 3.66 -16.78
C VAL A 389 35.59 4.26 -17.57
N GLU A 390 36.09 5.42 -17.16
CA GLU A 390 37.26 6.08 -17.79
C GLU A 390 38.53 5.23 -17.67
N GLN A 391 38.76 4.60 -16.51
CA GLN A 391 39.87 3.66 -16.33
C GLN A 391 39.74 2.45 -17.29
N LEU A 392 38.54 1.90 -17.44
CA LEU A 392 38.29 0.76 -18.33
C LEU A 392 38.37 1.15 -19.82
N ASP A 393 38.03 2.39 -20.19
CA ASP A 393 38.25 2.91 -21.55
C ASP A 393 39.74 2.94 -21.92
N GLN A 394 40.65 3.11 -20.94
CA GLN A 394 42.09 3.12 -21.16
C GLN A 394 42.70 1.72 -21.36
N ILE A 395 42.04 0.65 -20.88
CA ILE A 395 42.61 -0.71 -20.82
C ILE A 395 42.29 -1.55 -22.09
N ASP A 396 41.69 -0.96 -23.12
CA ASP A 396 41.22 -1.65 -24.35
C ASP A 396 40.35 -2.90 -24.08
N THR A 397 39.58 -2.86 -22.99
CA THR A 397 38.67 -3.93 -22.55
C THR A 397 37.30 -3.90 -23.26
N LYS A 398 37.25 -3.45 -24.51
CA LYS A 398 36.00 -3.18 -25.26
C LYS A 398 35.06 -4.38 -25.44
N HIS A 399 35.43 -5.59 -25.03
CA HIS A 399 34.68 -6.82 -25.29
C HIS A 399 34.10 -7.50 -24.03
N HIS A 400 34.19 -6.89 -22.85
CA HIS A 400 33.61 -7.47 -21.64
C HIS A 400 32.13 -7.09 -21.46
N ARG A 401 31.24 -8.06 -21.28
CA ARG A 401 29.80 -7.86 -21.03
C ARG A 401 29.54 -6.92 -19.84
N SER A 402 30.32 -7.07 -18.77
CA SER A 402 30.24 -6.25 -17.55
C SER A 402 30.55 -4.77 -17.84
N TYR A 403 31.50 -4.50 -18.72
CA TYR A 403 31.84 -3.12 -19.12
C TYR A 403 30.69 -2.43 -19.86
N THR A 404 29.99 -3.14 -20.77
CA THR A 404 28.77 -2.62 -21.40
C THR A 404 27.70 -2.30 -20.36
N ALA A 405 27.53 -3.15 -19.35
CA ALA A 405 26.59 -2.89 -18.26
C ALA A 405 26.97 -1.63 -17.46
N LEU A 406 28.25 -1.45 -17.09
CA LEU A 406 28.72 -0.26 -16.39
C LEU A 406 28.46 1.03 -17.18
N LYS A 407 28.72 1.03 -18.50
CA LYS A 407 28.42 2.17 -19.38
C LYS A 407 26.92 2.50 -19.41
N LEU A 408 26.07 1.48 -19.51
CA LEU A 408 24.61 1.66 -19.47
C LEU A 408 24.13 2.19 -18.11
N VAL A 409 24.71 1.72 -17.01
CA VAL A 409 24.39 2.25 -15.68
C VAL A 409 24.78 3.72 -15.58
N LEU A 410 25.97 4.09 -16.05
CA LEU A 410 26.45 5.47 -16.06
C LEU A 410 25.53 6.36 -16.90
N GLU A 411 25.18 5.94 -18.12
CA GLU A 411 24.26 6.68 -18.99
C GLU A 411 22.92 6.94 -18.29
N ARG A 412 22.39 5.96 -17.57
CA ARG A 412 21.13 6.10 -16.82
C ARG A 412 21.27 7.06 -15.64
N PHE A 413 22.36 6.99 -14.89
CA PHE A 413 22.62 7.96 -13.82
C PHE A 413 22.77 9.38 -14.36
N GLU A 414 23.52 9.57 -15.45
CA GLU A 414 23.70 10.88 -16.08
C GLU A 414 22.37 11.42 -16.64
N LYS A 415 21.51 10.54 -17.16
CA LYS A 415 20.14 10.91 -17.54
C LYS A 415 19.31 11.39 -16.35
N LEU A 416 19.42 10.73 -15.18
CA LEU A 416 18.76 11.16 -13.94
C LEU A 416 19.38 12.45 -13.36
N GLN A 417 20.62 12.79 -13.70
CA GLN A 417 21.29 14.04 -13.33
C GLN A 417 20.98 15.22 -14.28
N GLN A 418 20.21 15.03 -15.34
CA GLN A 418 19.88 16.14 -16.24
C GLN A 418 19.06 17.21 -15.49
N PRO A 419 19.13 18.50 -15.90
CA PRO A 419 18.39 19.60 -15.26
C PRO A 419 16.89 19.34 -15.09
N ARG A 420 16.32 18.44 -15.91
CA ARG A 420 14.94 17.99 -15.84
C ARG A 420 14.59 17.27 -14.54
N TRP A 421 15.49 16.40 -14.04
CA TRP A 421 15.30 15.54 -12.87
C TRP A 421 16.21 15.91 -11.70
N TRP A 422 17.05 16.93 -11.88
CA TRP A 422 18.07 17.35 -10.93
C TRP A 422 17.55 17.52 -9.50
N ASN A 423 16.40 18.17 -9.35
CA ASN A 423 15.79 18.39 -8.04
C ASN A 423 15.30 17.08 -7.39
N ASP A 424 14.76 16.15 -8.16
CA ASP A 424 14.32 14.84 -7.66
C ASP A 424 15.53 13.94 -7.34
N PHE A 425 16.54 13.94 -8.22
CA PHE A 425 17.78 13.17 -8.04
C PHE A 425 18.56 13.66 -6.83
N LEU A 426 18.61 14.97 -6.62
CA LEU A 426 19.30 15.59 -5.49
C LEU A 426 18.43 15.82 -4.26
N ASP A 427 17.15 15.48 -4.34
CA ASP A 427 16.22 15.72 -3.25
C ASP A 427 16.17 17.21 -2.80
N VAL A 428 16.39 18.12 -3.76
CA VAL A 428 16.38 19.58 -3.57
C VAL A 428 15.03 20.13 -3.97
N TRP A 429 14.19 20.40 -2.97
CA TRP A 429 12.90 21.06 -3.18
C TRP A 429 12.95 22.49 -2.64
N PRO A 430 12.95 23.52 -3.49
CA PRO A 430 12.69 24.89 -3.06
C PRO A 430 11.20 25.04 -2.75
N GLU A 431 10.87 25.71 -1.64
CA GLU A 431 9.47 26.01 -1.25
C GLU A 431 8.70 26.75 -2.37
N SER A 432 9.40 27.46 -3.26
CA SER A 432 8.82 28.24 -4.36
C SER A 432 8.55 27.49 -5.67
N VAL A 433 9.00 26.24 -5.84
CA VAL A 433 8.83 25.47 -7.10
C VAL A 433 7.57 24.59 -7.11
N ILE A 434 6.79 24.63 -6.02
CA ILE A 434 5.54 23.87 -5.87
C ILE A 434 4.43 24.44 -6.79
N GLU A 435 4.53 25.69 -7.23
CA GLU A 435 3.52 26.34 -8.06
C GLU A 435 3.75 26.12 -9.56
N GLY A 436 3.08 25.09 -10.12
CA GLY A 436 2.64 25.12 -11.52
C GLY A 436 3.29 24.16 -12.51
N SER A 437 4.28 23.33 -12.14
CA SER A 437 4.89 22.34 -13.07
C SER A 437 4.84 20.87 -12.65
N SER A 438 4.01 20.51 -11.66
CA SER A 438 4.33 19.37 -10.78
C SER A 438 3.83 17.99 -11.19
N GLU A 439 2.68 17.81 -11.85
CA GLU A 439 2.11 16.45 -12.04
C GLU A 439 2.67 15.72 -13.28
N GLN A 440 2.66 16.36 -14.44
CA GLN A 440 3.14 15.75 -15.68
C GLN A 440 4.64 15.39 -15.62
N LYS A 441 5.47 16.25 -15.00
CA LYS A 441 6.89 15.95 -14.80
C LYS A 441 7.09 14.75 -13.87
N LYS A 442 6.33 14.67 -12.77
CA LYS A 442 6.39 13.52 -11.85
C LYS A 442 5.96 12.23 -12.56
N LEU A 443 4.95 12.29 -13.40
CA LEU A 443 4.53 11.16 -14.23
C LEU A 443 5.66 10.68 -15.15
N GLU A 444 6.29 11.59 -15.86
CA GLU A 444 7.42 11.29 -16.75
C GLU A 444 8.64 10.74 -15.98
N LEU A 445 8.89 11.24 -14.76
CA LEU A 445 9.92 10.68 -13.87
C LEU A 445 9.59 9.23 -13.50
N VAL A 446 8.35 8.96 -13.08
CA VAL A 446 7.87 7.62 -12.71
C VAL A 446 7.97 6.67 -13.91
N GLU A 447 7.68 7.14 -15.12
CA GLU A 447 7.85 6.35 -16.35
C GLU A 447 9.33 6.01 -16.60
N GLU A 448 10.23 6.97 -16.42
CA GLU A 448 11.68 6.72 -16.56
C GLU A 448 12.18 5.73 -15.49
N CYS A 449 11.73 5.91 -14.25
CA CYS A 449 12.06 5.04 -13.14
C CYS A 449 11.54 3.61 -13.38
N THR A 450 10.33 3.47 -13.91
CA THR A 450 9.74 2.18 -14.31
C THR A 450 10.55 1.52 -15.43
N ALA A 451 11.02 2.28 -16.41
CA ALA A 451 11.85 1.77 -17.50
C ALA A 451 13.19 1.23 -16.99
N ILE A 452 13.84 1.95 -16.06
CA ILE A 452 15.06 1.50 -15.40
C ILE A 452 14.80 0.24 -14.58
N PHE A 453 13.72 0.22 -13.78
CA PHE A 453 13.35 -0.94 -12.98
C PHE A 453 13.14 -2.19 -13.85
N LYS A 454 12.44 -2.06 -14.99
CA LYS A 454 12.28 -3.16 -15.95
C LYS A 454 13.63 -3.62 -16.50
N TRP A 455 14.49 -2.70 -16.92
CA TRP A 455 15.81 -3.02 -17.46
C TRP A 455 16.69 -3.75 -16.44
N THR A 456 16.73 -3.30 -15.18
CA THR A 456 17.50 -3.99 -14.12
C THR A 456 16.96 -5.39 -13.87
N THR A 457 15.64 -5.57 -13.94
CA THR A 457 15.00 -6.88 -13.80
C THR A 457 15.38 -7.81 -14.95
N ASP A 458 15.30 -7.34 -16.19
CA ASP A 458 15.72 -8.09 -17.39
C ASP A 458 17.23 -8.44 -17.32
N TYR A 459 18.07 -7.52 -16.83
CA TYR A 459 19.51 -7.75 -16.65
C TYR A 459 19.77 -8.92 -15.70
N PHE A 460 19.16 -8.92 -14.52
CA PHE A 460 19.35 -9.99 -13.56
C PHE A 460 18.71 -11.30 -14.02
N HIS A 461 17.55 -11.25 -14.68
CA HIS A 461 16.95 -12.44 -15.29
C HIS A 461 17.91 -13.07 -16.31
N GLY A 462 18.47 -12.27 -17.21
CA GLY A 462 19.45 -12.74 -18.20
C GLY A 462 20.76 -13.25 -17.59
N GLN A 463 21.28 -12.61 -16.54
CA GLN A 463 22.50 -13.06 -15.84
C GLN A 463 22.29 -14.32 -15.01
N LEU A 464 21.10 -14.50 -14.43
CA LEU A 464 20.75 -15.71 -13.69
C LEU A 464 20.69 -16.93 -14.62
N HIS A 465 20.12 -16.78 -15.82
CA HIS A 465 19.96 -17.87 -16.79
C HIS A 465 21.19 -18.13 -17.66
N SER A 466 22.05 -17.15 -17.93
CA SER A 466 23.23 -17.34 -18.80
C SER A 466 24.32 -18.25 -18.22
N SER A 467 24.13 -18.78 -17.00
CA SER A 467 25.19 -19.49 -16.29
C SER A 467 25.16 -21.02 -16.40
N ASN A 468 24.20 -21.69 -17.08
CA ASN A 468 24.24 -23.17 -17.17
C ASN A 468 23.25 -23.90 -18.13
N GLU A 469 22.98 -23.48 -19.37
CA GLU A 469 22.16 -24.30 -20.28
C GLU A 469 22.78 -24.55 -21.66
N THR A 470 23.63 -25.58 -21.71
CA THR A 470 23.84 -26.43 -22.90
C THR A 470 23.35 -27.87 -22.65
N GLY A 471 22.35 -28.05 -21.77
CA GLY A 471 21.76 -29.36 -21.47
C GLY A 471 20.23 -29.33 -21.45
N ASP A 472 19.62 -30.10 -22.35
CA ASP A 472 18.21 -30.25 -22.76
C ASP A 472 17.11 -30.49 -21.69
N ASP A 473 17.17 -29.95 -20.48
CA ASP A 473 16.20 -30.31 -19.41
C ASP A 473 15.64 -29.10 -18.63
N ALA A 474 15.07 -28.12 -19.35
CA ALA A 474 14.52 -26.86 -18.84
C ALA A 474 13.27 -26.98 -17.92
N THR A 475 12.96 -28.16 -17.39
CA THR A 475 11.85 -28.37 -16.43
C THR A 475 12.30 -28.94 -15.08
N LYS A 476 13.59 -29.22 -14.88
CA LYS A 476 14.10 -29.51 -13.54
C LYS A 476 14.36 -28.21 -12.79
N SER A 477 13.41 -27.86 -11.92
CA SER A 477 13.60 -26.96 -10.78
C SER A 477 15.02 -27.07 -10.24
N TYR A 478 15.83 -26.03 -10.47
CA TYR A 478 17.22 -25.92 -10.01
C TYR A 478 17.24 -25.90 -8.47
N THR A 479 17.24 -27.09 -7.89
CA THR A 479 17.86 -27.36 -6.60
C THR A 479 19.29 -27.80 -6.90
N VAL A 480 20.18 -26.83 -7.11
CA VAL A 480 21.61 -27.11 -6.95
C VAL A 480 21.75 -27.66 -5.53
N PRO A 481 22.42 -28.80 -5.30
CA PRO A 481 22.72 -29.26 -3.95
C PRO A 481 23.70 -28.25 -3.35
N VAL A 482 23.15 -27.27 -2.63
CA VAL A 482 23.92 -26.35 -1.80
C VAL A 482 24.42 -27.19 -0.62
N PRO A 483 25.72 -27.20 -0.29
CA PRO A 483 26.28 -28.04 0.76
C PRO A 483 25.60 -27.75 2.10
N ASP A 484 24.83 -28.70 2.63
CA ASP A 484 24.30 -28.83 4.02
C ASP A 484 24.04 -27.55 4.85
N TRP A 485 23.56 -26.47 4.22
CA TRP A 485 23.08 -25.29 4.94
C TRP A 485 21.64 -25.55 5.41
N THR A 486 21.32 -25.02 6.59
CA THR A 486 20.01 -25.13 7.24
C THR A 486 18.85 -24.82 6.29
N GLU A 487 17.68 -25.43 6.51
CA GLU A 487 16.47 -25.26 5.69
C GLU A 487 16.11 -23.79 5.40
N SER A 488 16.51 -22.84 6.25
CA SER A 488 16.27 -21.39 6.11
C SER A 488 16.92 -20.74 4.88
N HIS A 489 17.91 -21.36 4.26
CA HIS A 489 18.65 -20.79 3.12
C HIS A 489 18.19 -21.35 1.75
N ARG A 490 17.35 -22.39 1.75
CA ARG A 490 16.84 -22.99 0.51
C ARG A 490 15.86 -22.03 -0.15
N GLY A 491 16.27 -21.44 -1.29
CA GLY A 491 15.40 -20.62 -2.13
C GLY A 491 15.90 -19.19 -2.41
N ASN A 492 17.01 -18.77 -1.79
CA ASN A 492 17.58 -17.44 -2.06
C ASN A 492 18.13 -17.39 -3.48
N THR A 493 17.76 -16.37 -4.23
CA THR A 493 18.36 -16.11 -5.54
C THR A 493 19.75 -15.50 -5.36
N ARG A 494 20.54 -15.45 -6.44
CA ARG A 494 21.81 -14.70 -6.44
C ARG A 494 21.59 -13.19 -6.21
N TYR A 495 20.44 -12.66 -6.61
CA TYR A 495 20.10 -11.26 -6.33
C TYR A 495 19.93 -11.02 -4.84
N VAL A 496 19.22 -11.89 -4.12
CA VAL A 496 19.09 -11.80 -2.65
C VAL A 496 20.45 -11.95 -1.97
N GLN A 497 21.32 -12.83 -2.46
CA GLN A 497 22.69 -12.96 -1.95
C GLN A 497 23.53 -11.70 -2.19
N LEU A 498 23.35 -11.04 -3.34
CA LEU A 498 24.02 -9.77 -3.64
C LEU A 498 23.53 -8.64 -2.72
N VAL A 499 22.23 -8.58 -2.43
CA VAL A 499 21.67 -7.64 -1.45
C VAL A 499 22.23 -7.93 -0.05
N ALA A 500 22.27 -9.21 0.35
CA ALA A 500 22.87 -9.61 1.62
C ALA A 500 24.35 -9.19 1.73
N ALA A 501 25.11 -9.39 0.67
CA ALA A 501 26.51 -8.97 0.57
C ALA A 501 26.65 -7.45 0.75
N HIS A 502 25.78 -6.68 0.12
CA HIS A 502 25.73 -5.22 0.28
C HIS A 502 25.44 -4.81 1.73
N CYS A 503 24.42 -5.39 2.37
CA CYS A 503 24.06 -5.08 3.76
C CYS A 503 25.23 -5.34 4.75
N ILE A 504 26.06 -6.35 4.47
CA ILE A 504 27.24 -6.67 5.28
C ILE A 504 28.36 -5.67 5.03
N MET A 505 28.63 -5.39 3.76
CA MET A 505 29.61 -4.40 3.33
C MET A 505 29.31 -3.01 3.92
N VAL A 506 28.03 -2.63 4.01
CA VAL A 506 27.57 -1.36 4.61
C VAL A 506 28.12 -1.19 6.03
N TYR A 507 28.11 -2.25 6.85
CA TYR A 507 28.62 -2.19 8.22
C TYR A 507 30.11 -1.78 8.25
N SER A 508 30.94 -2.47 7.48
CA SER A 508 32.38 -2.18 7.39
C SER A 508 32.64 -0.77 6.85
N ALA A 509 31.87 -0.36 5.84
CA ALA A 509 31.98 0.97 5.25
C ALA A 509 31.61 2.08 6.25
N VAL A 510 30.52 1.92 7.00
CA VAL A 510 30.07 2.87 8.02
C VAL A 510 31.04 2.93 9.20
N ASP A 511 31.42 1.80 9.79
CA ASP A 511 32.36 1.74 10.92
C ASP A 511 33.70 2.39 10.56
N HIS A 512 34.23 2.07 9.37
CA HIS A 512 35.46 2.69 8.89
C HIS A 512 35.30 4.19 8.69
N SER A 513 34.14 4.66 8.21
CA SER A 513 33.89 6.08 7.98
C SER A 513 33.73 6.84 9.30
N ILE A 514 33.12 6.23 10.31
CA ILE A 514 33.01 6.77 11.68
C ILE A 514 34.40 6.87 12.31
N ALA A 515 35.18 5.78 12.26
CA ALA A 515 36.50 5.72 12.89
C ALA A 515 37.48 6.75 12.32
N ASN A 516 37.33 7.09 11.03
CA ASN A 516 38.22 8.03 10.34
C ASN A 516 37.54 9.38 10.07
N PHE A 517 36.43 9.69 10.72
CA PHE A 517 35.62 10.86 10.38
C PHE A 517 36.42 12.17 10.45
N GLU A 518 37.28 12.34 11.46
CA GLU A 518 38.12 13.53 11.61
C GLU A 518 39.15 13.65 10.49
N GLN A 519 39.83 12.56 10.14
CA GLN A 519 40.77 12.52 9.02
C GLN A 519 40.07 12.79 7.68
N LEU A 520 38.91 12.17 7.45
CA LEU A 520 38.11 12.37 6.24
C LEU A 520 37.64 13.82 6.12
N ARG A 521 37.30 14.46 7.24
CA ARG A 521 36.96 15.88 7.28
C ARG A 521 38.14 16.76 6.85
N GLU A 522 39.35 16.44 7.27
CA GLU A 522 40.57 17.14 6.86
C GLU A 522 40.93 16.92 5.39
N GLU A 523 40.83 15.68 4.89
CA GLU A 523 41.02 15.34 3.48
C GLU A 523 39.99 16.05 2.58
N SER A 524 38.74 16.13 3.03
CA SER A 524 37.67 16.89 2.36
C SER A 524 37.97 18.39 2.30
N LEU A 525 38.57 18.96 3.35
CA LEU A 525 39.02 20.36 3.37
C LEU A 525 40.13 20.62 2.35
N ALA A 526 41.01 19.64 2.12
CA ALA A 526 42.08 19.72 1.14
C ALA A 526 41.60 19.55 -0.32
N ASP A 527 40.44 18.91 -0.56
CA ASP A 527 39.86 18.72 -1.89
C ASP A 527 39.11 19.96 -2.42
N GLU A 528 39.79 21.10 -2.33
CA GLU A 528 39.28 22.46 -2.57
C GLU A 528 38.83 22.69 -4.02
N ARG A 529 39.39 21.93 -4.99
CA ARG A 529 38.99 22.00 -6.41
C ARG A 529 37.65 21.30 -6.69
N ARG A 530 37.31 20.26 -5.94
CA ARG A 530 35.99 19.59 -6.06
C ARG A 530 34.93 20.34 -5.27
N ARG A 531 35.29 20.94 -4.11
CA ARG A 531 34.44 21.92 -3.41
C ARG A 531 33.99 23.07 -4.30
N ARG A 532 34.85 23.65 -5.13
CA ARG A 532 34.42 24.69 -6.08
C ARG A 532 33.34 24.24 -7.08
N ARG A 533 33.39 22.98 -7.52
CA ARG A 533 32.34 22.38 -8.37
C ARG A 533 31.03 22.17 -7.59
N PHE A 534 31.12 21.81 -6.31
CA PHE A 534 29.99 21.76 -5.38
C PHE A 534 29.43 23.18 -5.08
N ASP A 535 30.29 24.17 -4.88
CA ASP A 535 29.97 25.51 -4.37
C ASP A 535 29.38 26.43 -5.43
N GLU A 536 29.86 26.37 -6.68
CA GLU A 536 29.39 27.25 -7.77
C GLU A 536 27.94 26.97 -8.20
N THR A 537 27.38 25.80 -7.88
CA THR A 537 25.99 25.43 -8.28
C THR A 537 24.99 25.35 -7.13
N MET A 538 25.40 25.21 -5.86
CA MET A 538 24.50 24.82 -4.75
C MET A 538 24.40 25.78 -3.57
N LEU A 539 25.45 26.55 -3.26
CA LEU A 539 25.54 27.24 -1.95
C LEU A 539 24.77 28.56 -1.84
N SER A 540 24.13 29.06 -2.89
CA SER A 540 23.38 30.33 -2.78
C SER A 540 22.08 30.22 -1.96
N ASN A 541 21.61 29.02 -1.59
CA ASN A 541 20.22 28.84 -1.15
C ASN A 541 19.95 28.02 0.14
N ARG A 542 20.93 27.55 0.94
CA ARG A 542 20.59 26.81 2.19
C ARG A 542 21.52 27.03 3.40
N ASN A 543 20.88 27.23 4.56
CA ASN A 543 21.40 27.19 5.94
C ASN A 543 21.43 25.75 6.54
N TYR A 544 21.59 24.71 5.71
CA TYR A 544 21.60 23.33 6.20
C TYR A 544 23.01 22.97 6.70
N GLU A 545 23.12 22.39 7.89
CA GLU A 545 24.38 22.04 8.55
C GLU A 545 25.31 21.25 7.61
N GLN A 546 26.46 21.85 7.26
CA GLN A 546 27.44 21.35 6.29
C GLN A 546 28.11 20.01 6.68
N THR A 547 27.82 19.47 7.85
CA THR A 547 28.43 18.24 8.39
C THR A 547 27.75 16.96 7.92
N CYS A 548 26.44 16.98 7.65
CA CYS A 548 25.70 15.80 7.19
C CYS A 548 26.06 15.40 5.75
N SER A 549 26.48 16.38 4.92
CA SER A 549 26.73 16.19 3.49
C SER A 549 28.04 15.47 3.17
N GLN A 550 29.12 15.80 3.87
CA GLN A 550 30.44 15.20 3.62
C GLN A 550 30.49 13.74 4.07
N PHE A 551 29.87 13.43 5.21
CA PHE A 551 29.90 12.09 5.77
C PHE A 551 29.30 11.05 4.80
N GLN A 552 28.15 11.38 4.23
CA GLN A 552 27.43 10.55 3.28
C GLN A 552 28.20 10.30 1.98
N TYR A 553 28.82 11.35 1.46
CA TYR A 553 29.71 11.25 0.31
C TYR A 553 30.85 10.26 0.58
N HIS A 554 31.50 10.34 1.76
CA HIS A 554 32.59 9.44 2.11
C HIS A 554 32.15 7.99 2.31
N ILE A 555 31.01 7.76 2.98
CA ILE A 555 30.42 6.42 3.12
C ILE A 555 30.17 5.82 1.74
N ALA A 556 29.60 6.59 0.81
CA ALA A 556 29.34 6.14 -0.56
C ALA A 556 30.62 5.76 -1.32
N ARG A 557 31.72 6.53 -1.17
CA ARG A 557 33.02 6.13 -1.74
C ARG A 557 33.53 4.83 -1.12
N ARG A 558 33.29 4.66 0.17
CA ARG A 558 33.68 3.44 0.88
C ARG A 558 32.84 2.25 0.44
N TYR A 559 31.55 2.42 0.14
CA TYR A 559 30.73 1.40 -0.49
C TYR A 559 31.41 0.89 -1.77
N VAL A 560 31.83 1.80 -2.66
CA VAL A 560 32.48 1.42 -3.93
C VAL A 560 33.80 0.69 -3.69
N ALA A 561 34.66 1.19 -2.79
CA ALA A 561 35.91 0.53 -2.45
C ALA A 561 35.68 -0.88 -1.88
N CYS A 562 34.66 -1.03 -1.04
CA CYS A 562 34.31 -2.29 -0.40
C CYS A 562 33.57 -3.28 -1.32
N VAL A 563 33.34 -2.94 -2.59
CA VAL A 563 32.83 -3.94 -3.56
C VAL A 563 33.88 -5.03 -3.78
N LYS A 564 35.16 -4.64 -3.96
CA LYS A 564 36.27 -5.56 -4.26
C LYS A 564 37.27 -5.71 -3.10
N ASP A 565 37.46 -4.64 -2.32
CA ASP A 565 38.53 -4.58 -1.32
C ASP A 565 37.99 -4.61 0.11
N GLY A 566 38.80 -5.11 1.05
CA GLY A 566 38.46 -5.10 2.48
C GLY A 566 37.93 -6.44 3.02
N PRO A 567 37.77 -6.55 4.35
CA PRO A 567 37.45 -7.82 5.02
C PRO A 567 36.02 -8.30 4.75
N ASP A 568 35.08 -7.39 4.55
CA ASP A 568 33.65 -7.67 4.37
C ASP A 568 33.17 -7.26 2.96
N ASN A 569 33.99 -7.53 1.95
CA ASN A 569 33.71 -7.10 0.59
C ASN A 569 32.68 -7.99 -0.13
N VAL A 570 31.95 -7.40 -1.09
CA VAL A 570 30.86 -8.08 -1.80
C VAL A 570 31.35 -9.32 -2.55
N VAL A 571 32.52 -9.24 -3.17
CA VAL A 571 33.13 -10.34 -3.93
C VAL A 571 33.45 -11.53 -3.02
N GLY A 572 34.13 -11.29 -1.91
CA GLY A 572 34.50 -12.30 -0.91
C GLY A 572 33.27 -12.99 -0.35
N TYR A 573 32.26 -12.23 0.08
CA TYR A 573 31.02 -12.78 0.61
C TYR A 573 30.31 -13.74 -0.36
N LEU A 574 30.25 -13.37 -1.65
CA LEU A 574 29.62 -14.20 -2.68
C LEU A 574 30.45 -15.43 -3.03
N GLN A 575 31.78 -15.28 -3.13
CA GLN A 575 32.70 -16.38 -3.44
C GLN A 575 32.74 -17.44 -2.32
N GLU A 576 32.76 -17.03 -1.07
CA GLU A 576 32.68 -17.92 0.11
C GLU A 576 31.40 -18.78 0.10
N ARG A 577 30.32 -18.24 -0.48
CA ARG A 577 29.02 -18.93 -0.62
C ARG A 577 28.89 -19.71 -1.93
N GLY A 578 29.99 -19.87 -2.67
CA GLY A 578 30.05 -20.67 -3.89
C GLY A 578 29.40 -20.03 -5.11
N VAL A 579 29.16 -18.71 -5.10
CA VAL A 579 28.67 -17.99 -6.28
C VAL A 579 29.81 -17.85 -7.28
N LYS A 580 29.70 -18.57 -8.40
CA LYS A 580 30.69 -18.57 -9.50
C LYS A 580 30.46 -17.40 -10.46
N TRP A 581 30.63 -16.17 -9.97
CA TRP A 581 30.64 -14.97 -10.81
C TRP A 581 32.06 -14.42 -10.90
N ASP A 582 32.43 -13.93 -12.08
CA ASP A 582 33.67 -13.21 -12.26
C ASP A 582 33.61 -11.89 -11.48
N VAL A 583 34.76 -11.43 -10.98
CA VAL A 583 34.85 -10.21 -10.14
C VAL A 583 34.24 -9.00 -10.85
N GLU A 584 34.44 -8.88 -12.16
CA GLU A 584 33.88 -7.79 -12.96
C GLU A 584 32.36 -7.92 -13.17
N ASP A 585 31.83 -9.15 -13.23
CA ASP A 585 30.38 -9.38 -13.28
C ASP A 585 29.71 -9.08 -11.94
N ILE A 586 30.38 -9.39 -10.81
CA ILE A 586 29.91 -9.01 -9.48
C ILE A 586 29.85 -7.49 -9.34
N GLU A 587 30.92 -6.78 -9.75
CA GLU A 587 30.95 -5.32 -9.72
C GLU A 587 29.83 -4.73 -10.58
N ALA A 588 29.67 -5.19 -11.83
CA ALA A 588 28.61 -4.71 -12.70
C ALA A 588 27.22 -5.00 -12.13
N ALA A 589 26.99 -6.20 -11.58
CA ALA A 589 25.74 -6.55 -10.93
C ALA A 589 25.45 -5.65 -9.73
N TRP A 590 26.46 -5.32 -8.93
CA TRP A 590 26.34 -4.40 -7.80
C TRP A 590 25.92 -3.00 -8.28
N TRP A 591 26.54 -2.46 -9.33
CA TRP A 591 26.15 -1.16 -9.90
C TRP A 591 24.72 -1.14 -10.45
N VAL A 592 24.29 -2.22 -11.11
CA VAL A 592 22.89 -2.36 -11.57
C VAL A 592 21.92 -2.39 -10.39
N MET A 593 22.28 -3.07 -9.29
CA MET A 593 21.52 -3.08 -8.05
C MET A 593 21.45 -1.70 -7.40
N MET A 594 22.56 -0.94 -7.35
CA MET A 594 22.57 0.43 -6.82
C MET A 594 21.70 1.38 -7.63
N LEU A 595 21.75 1.31 -8.97
CA LEU A 595 20.87 2.08 -9.85
C LEU A 595 19.40 1.78 -9.55
N ARG A 596 19.04 0.51 -9.37
CA ARG A 596 17.68 0.09 -9.00
C ARG A 596 17.25 0.73 -7.69
N GLY A 597 18.11 0.69 -6.67
CA GLY A 597 17.82 1.27 -5.36
C GLY A 597 17.61 2.79 -5.41
N VAL A 598 18.51 3.52 -6.06
CA VAL A 598 18.37 4.99 -6.25
C VAL A 598 17.09 5.32 -7.03
N THR A 599 16.80 4.57 -8.08
CA THR A 599 15.59 4.77 -8.90
C THR A 599 14.33 4.54 -8.09
N TRP A 600 14.31 3.48 -7.28
CA TRP A 600 13.21 3.20 -6.37
C TRP A 600 13.01 4.33 -5.37
N ASP A 601 14.09 4.79 -4.73
CA ASP A 601 14.02 5.90 -3.79
C ASP A 601 13.46 7.17 -4.45
N MET A 602 13.99 7.57 -5.61
CA MET A 602 13.52 8.74 -6.37
C MET A 602 12.03 8.68 -6.68
N SER A 603 11.51 7.49 -6.95
CA SER A 603 10.08 7.31 -7.22
C SER A 603 9.23 7.36 -5.93
N CYS A 604 9.81 7.08 -4.76
CA CYS A 604 9.16 7.06 -3.46
C CYS A 604 9.11 8.43 -2.78
N VAL A 605 9.84 9.44 -3.29
CA VAL A 605 9.88 10.77 -2.68
C VAL A 605 8.55 11.49 -2.91
N GLY A 606 7.70 11.42 -1.88
CA GLY A 606 6.44 12.17 -1.80
C GLY A 606 6.65 13.68 -1.64
N ASP A 607 5.55 14.43 -1.76
CA ASP A 607 5.51 15.89 -1.64
C ASP A 607 6.26 16.38 -0.37
N PRO A 608 7.21 17.33 -0.51
CA PRO A 608 7.93 17.95 0.61
C PRO A 608 7.05 18.45 1.76
N ALA A 609 5.79 18.79 1.49
CA ALA A 609 4.82 19.15 2.52
C ALA A 609 4.65 18.03 3.57
N PHE A 610 4.76 16.76 3.18
CA PHE A 610 4.74 15.62 4.11
C PHE A 610 6.04 15.51 4.90
N ARG A 611 7.16 15.87 4.28
CA ARG A 611 8.44 15.96 4.98
C ARG A 611 8.46 17.06 6.02
N ASN A 612 7.61 18.10 5.95
CA ASN A 612 7.59 19.21 6.90
C ASN A 612 6.52 19.08 8.00
N LYS A 613 5.52 18.21 7.86
CA LYS A 613 4.59 17.82 8.95
C LYS A 613 5.26 16.86 9.96
N ARG A 614 6.54 17.10 10.28
CA ARG A 614 7.54 16.23 10.97
C ARG A 614 7.19 15.77 12.38
N HIS A 615 6.15 16.28 13.02
CA HIS A 615 6.15 16.36 14.50
C HIS A 615 4.91 15.91 15.25
N GLN A 616 3.92 15.25 14.64
CA GLN A 616 2.73 14.93 15.45
C GLN A 616 2.31 13.46 15.56
N TRP A 617 2.63 12.55 14.63
CA TRP A 617 2.03 11.22 14.74
C TRP A 617 2.91 10.13 14.11
N THR A 618 3.43 9.20 14.93
CA THR A 618 3.94 7.91 14.45
C THR A 618 2.75 6.94 14.40
N PRO A 619 2.21 6.61 13.21
CA PRO A 619 1.13 5.62 13.12
C PRO A 619 1.60 4.27 13.68
N GLU A 620 0.68 3.49 14.24
CA GLU A 620 1.01 2.14 14.67
C GLU A 620 1.38 1.28 13.44
N LEU A 621 2.50 0.55 13.53
CA LEU A 621 2.89 -0.44 12.54
C LEU A 621 1.83 -1.54 12.45
N VAL A 622 1.47 -1.94 11.22
CA VAL A 622 0.56 -3.06 10.97
C VAL A 622 1.38 -4.35 10.86
N PRO A 623 1.21 -5.34 11.75
CA PRO A 623 1.93 -6.59 11.66
C PRO A 623 1.68 -7.37 10.39
N SER A 624 2.72 -8.04 9.91
CA SER A 624 2.67 -8.79 8.66
C SER A 624 1.67 -9.93 8.65
N PHE A 625 1.41 -10.56 9.80
CA PHE A 625 0.45 -11.66 9.88
C PHE A 625 -0.99 -11.25 9.53
N PHE A 626 -1.35 -9.97 9.61
CA PHE A 626 -2.69 -9.50 9.22
C PHE A 626 -2.92 -9.59 7.71
N TYR A 627 -1.87 -9.64 6.88
CA TYR A 627 -2.02 -9.73 5.43
C TYR A 627 -2.67 -11.05 5.00
N ASP A 628 -2.33 -12.16 5.64
CA ASP A 628 -2.91 -13.47 5.30
C ASP A 628 -4.18 -13.78 6.10
N LEU A 629 -4.62 -12.86 6.98
CA LEU A 629 -5.71 -13.10 7.91
C LEU A 629 -7.09 -12.99 7.23
N GLN A 630 -7.68 -14.14 6.96
CA GLN A 630 -9.01 -14.28 6.35
C GLN A 630 -10.16 -14.31 7.36
N THR A 631 -9.93 -13.89 8.60
CA THR A 631 -10.97 -13.84 9.65
C THR A 631 -12.18 -13.05 9.15
N PRO A 632 -13.40 -13.64 9.15
CA PRO A 632 -14.59 -12.94 8.69
C PRO A 632 -14.94 -11.81 9.66
N VAL A 633 -15.32 -10.66 9.10
CA VAL A 633 -15.74 -9.48 9.86
C VAL A 633 -17.01 -8.90 9.27
N TRP A 634 -17.76 -8.18 10.11
CA TRP A 634 -19.04 -7.59 9.75
C TRP A 634 -18.94 -6.08 9.73
N ILE A 635 -19.85 -5.42 9.02
CA ILE A 635 -19.91 -3.96 8.93
C ILE A 635 -21.36 -3.54 9.10
N THR A 636 -21.63 -2.60 10.02
CA THR A 636 -22.99 -2.11 10.33
C THR A 636 -23.62 -1.28 9.24
#